data_AF-A5L6B1-F1
#
_entry.id   AF-A5L6B1-F1
#
_cell.length_a   1.000
_cell.length_b   1.000
_cell.length_c   1.000
_cell.angle_alpha   90.00
_cell.angle_beta   90.00
_cell.angle_gamma   90.00
#
_symmetry.space_group_name_H-M   'P 1'
#
loop_
_entity.id
_entity.type
_entity.pdbx_description
1 polymer ?
#
loop_
_entity_poly.entity_id
_entity_poly.type
_entity_poly.pdbx_seq_one_letter_code
_entity_poly.pdbx_strand_id
1 'polypeptide(L)'
;MSRTGLAAGLGEHTPEPFVAMHPDTVAELGLDEFGLDAFNHATINPVVKVRSAQGECQARLVVTKEMRREQVFMPIHWNAPTAKDSKPCDLILPHTDAASGQPEFKHTPVVVEQCGYRSEAALVSDKVMDCSGFDYWVRQRVEGGFLYRISSSKNPMELVIQLANTLDALPEPNTEAIKSLHYHGNKSFKNYGSAKLDQFGVKQAFVVNSKLDHRSIDWLVGCLTREADEEFEAEFLSTLAK
;
A
#
# COMPACT_ATOMS: atom_id res chain seq x y z
N MET A 1 8.22 5.35 -8.49
CA MET A 1 8.83 6.70 -8.65
C MET A 1 10.29 6.52 -8.97
N SER A 2 10.85 7.13 -10.02
CA SER A 2 12.26 6.88 -10.40
C SER A 2 13.27 7.76 -9.64
N ARG A 3 12.99 9.05 -9.43
CA ARG A 3 13.90 9.98 -8.72
C ARG A 3 13.29 10.63 -7.47
N THR A 4 11.99 10.93 -7.48
CA THR A 4 11.27 11.54 -6.34
C THR A 4 10.90 10.55 -5.24
N GLY A 5 10.89 9.25 -5.53
CA GLY A 5 10.62 8.20 -4.53
C GLY A 5 11.75 7.94 -3.55
N LEU A 6 12.90 8.59 -3.73
CA LEU A 6 14.07 8.47 -2.87
C LEU A 6 14.05 9.48 -1.71
N ALA A 7 13.26 10.56 -1.83
CA ALA A 7 13.15 11.60 -0.82
C ALA A 7 11.86 11.39 0.00
N ALA A 8 12.01 11.24 1.32
CA ALA A 8 10.89 10.95 2.23
C ALA A 8 9.75 11.97 2.11
N GLY A 9 10.07 13.27 2.15
CA GLY A 9 9.05 14.34 2.09
C GLY A 9 8.30 14.47 0.76
N LEU A 10 8.84 13.96 -0.36
CA LEU A 10 8.12 13.99 -1.65
C LEU A 10 7.18 12.78 -1.84
N GLY A 11 7.36 11.71 -1.06
CA GLY A 11 6.49 10.53 -1.08
C GLY A 11 5.18 10.69 -0.32
N GLU A 12 5.07 11.72 0.53
CA GLU A 12 3.91 11.92 1.42
C GLU A 12 2.64 12.38 0.69
N HIS A 13 2.77 13.20 -0.35
CA HIS A 13 1.61 13.77 -1.05
C HIS A 13 0.83 12.78 -1.91
N THR A 14 1.46 11.68 -2.34
CA THR A 14 0.80 10.66 -3.15
C THR A 14 1.42 9.29 -2.83
N PRO A 15 0.96 8.66 -1.74
CA PRO A 15 1.65 7.49 -1.17
C PRO A 15 1.49 6.22 -2.01
N GLU A 16 0.45 6.15 -2.85
CA GLU A 16 0.09 4.96 -3.63
C GLU A 16 -0.28 5.32 -5.07
N PRO A 17 -0.05 4.40 -6.04
CA PRO A 17 -0.62 4.52 -7.37
C PRO A 17 -2.13 4.66 -7.27
N PHE A 18 -2.69 5.59 -8.03
CA PHE A 18 -4.13 5.83 -8.02
C PHE A 18 -4.70 5.99 -9.42
N VAL A 19 -5.98 5.66 -9.56
CA VAL A 19 -6.81 5.98 -10.71
C VAL A 19 -7.94 6.92 -10.27
N ALA A 20 -7.96 8.12 -10.82
CA ALA A 20 -8.98 9.13 -10.53
C ALA A 20 -10.18 8.99 -11.48
N MET A 21 -11.39 9.03 -10.94
CA MET A 21 -12.64 8.83 -11.68
C MET A 21 -13.78 9.73 -11.18
N HIS A 22 -14.68 10.11 -12.09
CA HIS A 22 -15.90 10.85 -11.73
C HIS A 22 -16.87 9.95 -10.94
N PRO A 23 -17.56 10.46 -9.89
CA PRO A 23 -18.53 9.69 -9.10
C PRO A 23 -19.57 8.93 -9.95
N ASP A 24 -20.16 9.58 -10.95
CA ASP A 24 -21.14 8.93 -11.84
C ASP A 24 -20.55 7.72 -12.57
N THR A 25 -19.30 7.80 -13.02
CA THR A 25 -18.63 6.68 -13.70
C THR A 25 -18.27 5.56 -12.73
N VAL A 26 -17.92 5.90 -11.49
CA VAL A 26 -17.71 4.91 -10.42
C VAL A 26 -19.01 4.14 -10.14
N ALA A 27 -20.15 4.83 -10.06
CA ALA A 27 -21.46 4.23 -9.86
C ALA A 27 -21.93 3.40 -11.06
N GLU A 28 -21.71 3.88 -12.29
CA GLU A 28 -22.01 3.14 -13.53
C GLU A 28 -21.24 1.82 -13.61
N LEU A 29 -20.03 1.75 -13.05
CA LEU A 29 -19.22 0.53 -12.96
C LEU A 29 -19.48 -0.30 -11.69
N GLY A 30 -20.38 0.12 -10.80
CA GLY A 30 -20.69 -0.55 -9.54
C GLY A 30 -19.50 -0.61 -8.56
N LEU A 31 -18.57 0.33 -8.64
CA LEU A 31 -17.36 0.36 -7.80
C LEU A 31 -17.60 0.99 -6.43
N ASP A 32 -18.74 1.65 -6.23
CA ASP A 32 -19.14 2.36 -5.00
C ASP A 32 -19.60 1.43 -3.86
N GLU A 33 -19.98 0.20 -4.18
CA GLU A 33 -20.42 -0.81 -3.21
C GLU A 33 -19.28 -1.28 -2.27
N PHE A 34 -18.02 -0.93 -2.57
CA PHE A 34 -16.84 -1.56 -1.97
C PHE A 34 -16.10 -0.72 -0.94
N GLY A 35 -16.86 0.01 -0.14
CA GLY A 35 -16.33 0.70 1.04
C GLY A 35 -15.48 1.92 0.69
N LEU A 36 -15.82 2.61 -0.41
CA LEU A 36 -15.23 3.90 -0.75
C LEU A 36 -15.49 4.92 0.36
N ASP A 37 -14.43 5.63 0.71
CA ASP A 37 -14.56 6.87 1.44
C ASP A 37 -14.27 8.02 0.46
N ALA A 38 -15.20 8.22 -0.46
CA ALA A 38 -15.03 9.08 -1.64
C ALA A 38 -14.66 10.53 -1.30
N PHE A 39 -14.90 11.00 -0.06
CA PHE A 39 -14.71 12.39 0.32
C PHE A 39 -14.15 12.63 1.74
N ASN A 40 -14.16 11.66 2.66
CA ASN A 40 -13.67 11.87 4.03
C ASN A 40 -12.20 11.42 4.22
N HIS A 41 -11.61 10.73 3.24
CA HIS A 41 -10.19 10.30 3.22
C HIS A 41 -9.70 9.63 4.51
N ALA A 42 -10.62 9.15 5.37
CA ALA A 42 -10.27 8.63 6.69
C ALA A 42 -9.75 7.20 6.57
N THR A 43 -10.23 6.48 5.55
CA THR A 43 -9.85 5.11 5.26
C THR A 43 -9.25 4.97 3.88
N ILE A 44 -8.42 3.94 3.72
CA ILE A 44 -7.80 3.63 2.44
C ILE A 44 -8.86 3.14 1.46
N ASN A 45 -8.88 3.71 0.25
CA ASN A 45 -9.78 3.30 -0.82
C ASN A 45 -9.39 1.92 -1.38
N PRO A 46 -10.34 1.17 -1.97
CA PRO A 46 -10.05 -0.13 -2.54
C PRO A 46 -9.07 -0.06 -3.72
N VAL A 47 -8.34 -1.14 -3.92
CA VAL A 47 -7.53 -1.36 -5.13
C VAL A 47 -8.43 -1.84 -6.26
N VAL A 48 -8.24 -1.25 -7.43
CA VAL A 48 -8.88 -1.65 -8.68
C VAL A 48 -7.82 -2.12 -9.67
N LYS A 49 -8.23 -3.03 -10.54
CA LYS A 49 -7.48 -3.45 -11.72
C LYS A 49 -7.92 -2.59 -12.90
N VAL A 50 -6.95 -2.03 -13.61
CA VAL A 50 -7.15 -1.30 -14.87
C VAL A 50 -6.59 -2.16 -15.99
N ARG A 51 -7.40 -2.45 -16.99
CA ARG A 51 -7.02 -3.35 -18.10
C ARG A 51 -7.27 -2.69 -19.44
N SER A 52 -6.34 -2.92 -20.37
CA SER A 52 -6.43 -2.51 -21.77
C SER A 52 -6.29 -3.74 -22.68
N ALA A 53 -6.21 -3.52 -23.99
CA ALA A 53 -5.82 -4.57 -24.93
C ALA A 53 -4.33 -4.99 -24.80
N GLN A 54 -3.47 -4.12 -24.27
CA GLN A 54 -2.02 -4.35 -24.15
C GLN A 54 -1.64 -5.10 -22.88
N GLY A 55 -2.37 -4.88 -21.78
CA GLY A 55 -2.01 -5.38 -20.47
C GLY A 55 -2.90 -4.84 -19.36
N GLU A 56 -2.45 -5.05 -18.12
CA GLU A 56 -3.16 -4.65 -16.92
C GLU A 56 -2.22 -4.05 -15.87
N CYS A 57 -2.78 -3.22 -15.00
CA CYS A 57 -2.12 -2.71 -13.81
C CYS A 57 -3.13 -2.54 -12.66
N GLN A 58 -2.64 -2.20 -11.47
CA GLN A 58 -3.39 -2.01 -10.24
C GLN A 58 -3.13 -0.62 -9.67
N ALA A 59 -4.17 -0.04 -9.09
CA ALA A 59 -4.11 1.28 -8.45
C ALA A 59 -5.24 1.45 -7.43
N ARG A 60 -5.08 2.37 -6.48
CA ARG A 60 -6.15 2.81 -5.57
C ARG A 60 -7.18 3.65 -6.32
N LEU A 61 -8.46 3.39 -6.10
CA LEU A 61 -9.52 4.24 -6.65
C LEU A 61 -9.55 5.60 -5.94
N VAL A 62 -9.59 6.69 -6.69
CA VAL A 62 -9.82 8.05 -6.20
C VAL A 62 -11.06 8.61 -6.88
N VAL A 63 -12.03 9.02 -6.08
CA VAL A 63 -13.28 9.60 -6.60
C VAL A 63 -13.17 11.12 -6.57
N THR A 64 -13.36 11.78 -7.71
CA THR A 64 -13.28 13.24 -7.78
C THR A 64 -14.16 13.80 -8.90
N LYS A 65 -14.77 14.97 -8.66
CA LYS A 65 -15.54 15.71 -9.67
C LYS A 65 -14.66 16.47 -10.68
N GLU A 66 -13.34 16.48 -10.46
CA GLU A 66 -12.37 17.08 -11.38
C GLU A 66 -12.19 16.25 -12.66
N MET A 67 -12.52 14.96 -12.60
CA MET A 67 -12.53 14.09 -13.78
C MET A 67 -13.82 14.25 -14.57
N ARG A 68 -13.71 14.21 -15.90
CA ARG A 68 -14.89 14.09 -16.76
C ARG A 68 -15.47 12.68 -16.63
N ARG A 69 -16.78 12.56 -16.84
CA ARG A 69 -17.45 11.25 -16.95
C ARG A 69 -16.81 10.44 -18.09
N GLU A 70 -16.76 9.12 -17.88
CA GLU A 70 -16.19 8.13 -18.80
C GLU A 70 -14.68 8.35 -19.11
N GLN A 71 -14.01 9.16 -18.30
CA GLN A 71 -12.56 9.37 -18.37
C GLN A 71 -11.90 8.99 -17.05
N VAL A 72 -10.70 8.45 -17.15
CA VAL A 72 -9.86 8.09 -16.00
C VAL A 72 -8.49 8.74 -16.13
N PHE A 73 -7.87 9.01 -14.98
CA PHE A 73 -6.50 9.53 -14.93
C PHE A 73 -5.64 8.66 -14.01
N MET A 74 -4.43 8.33 -14.46
CA MET A 74 -3.46 7.54 -13.69
C MET A 74 -2.06 8.17 -13.82
N PRO A 75 -1.34 8.48 -12.71
CA PRO A 75 -0.01 9.07 -12.82
C PRO A 75 1.04 8.03 -13.20
N ILE A 76 2.02 8.46 -14.01
CA ILE A 76 3.11 7.59 -14.53
C ILE A 76 4.25 7.33 -13.54
N HIS A 77 4.05 7.65 -12.26
CA HIS A 77 5.16 7.74 -11.33
C HIS A 77 5.64 6.38 -10.83
N TRP A 78 4.81 5.34 -10.75
CA TRP A 78 5.19 4.05 -10.15
C TRP A 78 5.80 3.06 -11.15
N ASN A 79 6.66 2.19 -10.62
CA ASN A 79 7.39 1.17 -11.36
C ASN A 79 7.62 -0.07 -10.47
N ALA A 80 8.03 -1.19 -11.08
CA ALA A 80 8.19 -2.48 -10.39
C ALA A 80 9.03 -2.44 -9.09
N PRO A 81 10.12 -1.66 -8.98
CA PRO A 81 10.85 -1.53 -7.71
C PRO A 81 10.09 -0.85 -6.57
N THR A 82 9.01 -0.12 -6.86
CA THR A 82 8.29 0.70 -5.86
C THR A 82 6.82 0.30 -5.69
N ALA A 83 6.26 -0.44 -6.65
CA ALA A 83 4.92 -0.97 -6.54
C ALA A 83 4.73 -2.17 -7.48
N LYS A 84 3.97 -3.17 -7.05
CA LYS A 84 3.63 -4.33 -7.88
C LYS A 84 2.54 -3.97 -8.88
N ASP A 85 2.78 -4.35 -10.14
CA ASP A 85 1.81 -4.24 -11.22
C ASP A 85 1.15 -2.85 -11.32
N SER A 86 1.85 -1.75 -11.05
CA SER A 86 1.22 -0.40 -10.97
C SER A 86 1.72 0.59 -12.04
N LYS A 87 2.27 0.09 -13.14
CA LYS A 87 2.85 0.92 -14.21
C LYS A 87 1.81 1.17 -15.30
N PRO A 88 1.29 2.41 -15.47
CA PRO A 88 0.28 2.69 -16.48
C PRO A 88 0.79 2.52 -17.91
N CYS A 89 2.11 2.63 -18.11
CA CYS A 89 2.71 2.39 -19.43
C CYS A 89 2.53 0.95 -19.91
N ASP A 90 2.19 0.00 -19.04
CA ASP A 90 1.89 -1.39 -19.43
C ASP A 90 0.50 -1.53 -20.05
N LEU A 91 -0.31 -0.46 -19.99
CA LEU A 91 -1.62 -0.38 -20.66
C LEU A 91 -1.53 0.16 -22.10
N ILE A 92 -0.41 0.77 -22.47
CA ILE A 92 -0.35 1.59 -23.69
C ILE A 92 0.21 0.78 -24.85
N LEU A 93 -0.55 0.68 -25.94
CA LEU A 93 -0.07 0.06 -27.18
C LEU A 93 1.16 0.80 -27.72
N PRO A 94 2.16 0.10 -28.30
CA PRO A 94 3.40 0.71 -28.78
C PRO A 94 3.21 1.41 -30.13
N HIS A 95 2.16 2.20 -30.28
CA HIS A 95 1.92 3.04 -31.44
C HIS A 95 2.75 4.32 -31.33
N THR A 96 3.33 4.72 -32.47
CA THR A 96 4.10 5.96 -32.59
C THR A 96 3.60 6.75 -33.79
N ASP A 97 3.62 8.07 -33.66
CA ASP A 97 3.36 8.96 -34.78
C ASP A 97 4.45 8.79 -35.86
N ALA A 98 4.04 8.59 -37.11
CA ALA A 98 4.96 8.28 -38.21
C ALA A 98 5.91 9.44 -38.55
N ALA A 99 5.51 10.69 -38.26
CA ALA A 99 6.34 11.86 -38.55
C ALA A 99 7.34 12.18 -37.44
N SER A 100 6.89 12.16 -36.17
CA SER A 100 7.71 12.56 -35.01
C SER A 100 8.33 11.40 -34.24
N GLY A 101 7.82 10.18 -34.41
CA GLY A 101 8.17 9.01 -33.61
C GLY A 101 7.63 9.04 -32.17
N GLN A 102 6.80 10.02 -31.82
CA GLN A 102 6.28 10.15 -30.45
C GLN A 102 5.19 9.10 -30.15
N PRO A 103 5.16 8.51 -28.95
CA PRO A 103 4.17 7.52 -28.56
C PRO A 103 2.82 8.12 -28.16
N GLU A 104 1.74 7.35 -28.33
CA GLU A 104 0.37 7.74 -27.98
C GLU A 104 0.06 7.52 -26.48
N PHE A 105 0.61 8.35 -25.59
CA PHE A 105 0.45 8.15 -24.14
C PHE A 105 -0.82 8.72 -23.50
N LYS A 106 -1.66 9.42 -24.27
CA LYS A 106 -2.79 10.20 -23.72
C LYS A 106 -4.16 9.60 -23.98
N HIS A 107 -4.23 8.55 -24.80
CA HIS A 107 -5.49 7.98 -25.22
C HIS A 107 -5.38 6.46 -25.29
N THR A 108 -5.94 5.79 -24.29
CA THR A 108 -5.93 4.33 -24.20
C THR A 108 -7.28 3.90 -23.61
N PRO A 109 -8.12 3.20 -24.37
CA PRO A 109 -9.35 2.62 -23.82
C PRO A 109 -9.01 1.58 -22.75
N VAL A 110 -9.69 1.69 -21.61
CA VAL A 110 -9.49 0.79 -20.47
C VAL A 110 -10.82 0.31 -19.90
N VAL A 111 -10.78 -0.84 -19.24
CA VAL A 111 -11.83 -1.34 -18.35
C VAL A 111 -11.27 -1.30 -16.93
N VAL A 112 -12.08 -0.87 -15.97
CA VAL A 112 -11.72 -0.82 -14.55
C VAL A 112 -12.62 -1.76 -13.77
N GLU A 113 -12.01 -2.67 -13.01
CA GLU A 113 -12.68 -3.71 -12.24
C GLU A 113 -12.12 -3.74 -10.81
N GLN A 114 -12.92 -4.15 -9.84
CA GLN A 114 -12.43 -4.25 -8.45
C GLN A 114 -11.53 -5.48 -8.26
N CYS A 115 -10.46 -5.36 -7.46
CA CYS A 115 -9.63 -6.51 -7.09
C CYS A 115 -10.26 -7.38 -5.98
N GLY A 116 -11.22 -6.86 -5.21
CA GLY A 116 -11.92 -7.63 -4.17
C GLY A 116 -11.04 -8.06 -2.98
N TYR A 117 -10.00 -7.30 -2.67
CA TYR A 117 -9.14 -7.58 -1.51
C TYR A 117 -9.89 -7.52 -0.19
N ARG A 118 -9.53 -8.43 0.72
CA ARG A 118 -10.25 -8.71 1.97
C ARG A 118 -9.48 -8.26 3.22
N SER A 119 -8.22 -7.90 3.04
CA SER A 119 -7.36 -7.39 4.10
C SER A 119 -6.33 -6.41 3.57
N GLU A 120 -5.91 -5.52 4.46
CA GLU A 120 -4.94 -4.47 4.26
C GLU A 120 -3.88 -4.57 5.37
N ALA A 121 -2.63 -4.23 5.03
CA ALA A 121 -1.55 -4.15 5.99
C ALA A 121 -0.66 -2.95 5.72
N ALA A 122 -0.12 -2.39 6.81
CA ALA A 122 1.05 -1.54 6.77
C ALA A 122 2.20 -2.29 7.44
N LEU A 123 3.36 -2.28 6.79
CA LEU A 123 4.60 -2.87 7.29
C LEU A 123 5.68 -1.79 7.22
N VAL A 124 6.36 -1.56 8.33
CA VAL A 124 7.56 -0.72 8.38
C VAL A 124 8.79 -1.59 8.53
N SER A 125 9.89 -1.20 7.90
CA SER A 125 11.19 -1.83 8.08
C SER A 125 12.32 -0.85 7.88
N ASP A 126 13.38 -0.97 8.68
CA ASP A 126 14.62 -0.21 8.51
C ASP A 126 15.39 -0.57 7.22
N LYS A 127 15.09 -1.73 6.61
CA LYS A 127 15.69 -2.24 5.38
C LYS A 127 14.66 -2.50 4.28
N VAL A 128 15.15 -2.71 3.06
CA VAL A 128 14.30 -3.11 1.94
C VAL A 128 13.85 -4.56 2.13
N MET A 129 12.55 -4.80 1.95
CA MET A 129 11.88 -6.08 2.10
C MET A 129 11.48 -6.62 0.73
N ASP A 130 11.58 -7.93 0.55
CA ASP A 130 10.96 -8.61 -0.59
C ASP A 130 9.46 -8.80 -0.32
N CYS A 131 8.63 -8.06 -1.05
CA CYS A 131 7.18 -8.14 -0.98
C CYS A 131 6.56 -8.81 -2.22
N SER A 132 7.36 -9.48 -3.07
CA SER A 132 6.89 -10.09 -4.32
C SER A 132 5.74 -11.09 -4.12
N GLY A 133 5.69 -11.77 -2.97
CA GLY A 133 4.66 -12.73 -2.60
C GLY A 133 3.29 -12.15 -2.22
N PHE A 134 3.12 -10.82 -2.13
CA PHE A 134 1.84 -10.19 -1.82
C PHE A 134 1.06 -9.80 -3.09
N ASP A 135 -0.27 -9.76 -3.01
CA ASP A 135 -1.14 -9.52 -4.17
C ASP A 135 -0.99 -8.09 -4.72
N TYR A 136 -0.97 -7.12 -3.81
CA TYR A 136 -0.68 -5.71 -4.09
C TYR A 136 0.28 -5.19 -3.02
N TRP A 137 1.31 -4.45 -3.43
CA TRP A 137 2.18 -3.74 -2.51
C TRP A 137 2.73 -2.46 -3.11
N VAL A 138 2.94 -1.47 -2.25
CA VAL A 138 3.60 -0.20 -2.57
C VAL A 138 4.62 0.11 -1.50
N ARG A 139 5.85 0.45 -1.91
CA ARG A 139 6.95 0.86 -1.04
C ARG A 139 7.17 2.37 -1.11
N GLN A 140 7.20 3.00 0.05
CA GLN A 140 7.55 4.40 0.27
C GLN A 140 8.77 4.51 1.19
N ARG A 141 9.69 5.43 0.89
CA ARG A 141 10.75 5.82 1.83
C ARG A 141 10.14 6.74 2.89
N VAL A 142 10.35 6.42 4.16
CA VAL A 142 9.92 7.22 5.33
C VAL A 142 11.14 7.54 6.18
N GLU A 143 11.02 8.35 7.23
CA GLU A 143 12.12 8.51 8.18
C GLU A 143 12.43 7.17 8.88
N GLY A 144 13.72 6.88 9.16
CA GLY A 144 14.14 5.62 9.78
C GLY A 144 14.12 4.38 8.87
N GLY A 145 13.34 4.36 7.77
CA GLY A 145 13.28 3.18 6.91
C GLY A 145 12.30 3.27 5.73
N PHE A 146 11.53 2.21 5.55
CA PHE A 146 10.57 2.02 4.46
C PHE A 146 9.21 1.63 5.02
N LEU A 147 8.16 2.18 4.41
CA LEU A 147 6.77 1.78 4.61
C LEU A 147 6.30 0.99 3.40
N TYR A 148 5.68 -0.15 3.66
CA TYR A 148 5.00 -0.99 2.69
C TYR A 148 3.50 -0.95 3.00
N ARG A 149 2.70 -0.55 2.01
CA ARG A 149 1.24 -0.71 2.04
C ARG A 149 0.89 -1.93 1.22
N ILE A 150 0.11 -2.84 1.78
CA ILE A 150 -0.17 -4.16 1.22
C ILE A 150 -1.68 -4.38 1.24
N SER A 151 -2.21 -4.93 0.15
CA SER A 151 -3.57 -5.44 0.10
C SER A 151 -3.54 -6.90 -0.31
N SER A 152 -4.45 -7.71 0.24
CA SER A 152 -4.52 -9.13 -0.09
C SER A 152 -5.94 -9.65 -0.24
N SER A 153 -6.07 -10.62 -1.12
CA SER A 153 -7.26 -11.47 -1.29
C SER A 153 -7.53 -12.35 -0.06
N LYS A 154 -6.50 -12.59 0.76
CA LYS A 154 -6.56 -13.35 2.02
C LYS A 154 -7.36 -12.61 3.08
N ASN A 155 -7.95 -13.37 4.01
CA ASN A 155 -8.53 -12.75 5.20
C ASN A 155 -7.42 -12.20 6.13
N PRO A 156 -7.74 -11.32 7.10
CA PRO A 156 -6.73 -10.71 7.96
C PRO A 156 -5.79 -11.71 8.66
N MET A 157 -6.28 -12.83 9.15
CA MET A 157 -5.45 -13.84 9.84
C MET A 157 -4.46 -14.53 8.90
N GLU A 158 -4.90 -14.87 7.70
CA GLU A 158 -4.04 -15.46 6.67
C GLU A 158 -2.94 -14.49 6.22
N LEU A 159 -3.26 -13.20 6.14
CA LEU A 159 -2.28 -12.16 5.82
C LEU A 159 -1.25 -11.99 6.95
N VAL A 160 -1.68 -12.02 8.21
CA VAL A 160 -0.78 -11.99 9.38
C VAL A 160 0.20 -13.15 9.34
N ILE A 161 -0.27 -14.37 9.08
CA ILE A 161 0.58 -15.56 8.98
C ILE A 161 1.61 -15.38 7.85
N GLN A 162 1.19 -14.88 6.69
CA GLN A 162 2.10 -14.62 5.58
C GLN A 162 3.16 -13.57 5.94
N LEU A 163 2.77 -12.47 6.59
CA LEU A 163 3.69 -11.42 7.01
C LEU A 163 4.69 -11.93 8.05
N ALA A 164 4.23 -12.64 9.09
CA ALA A 164 5.09 -13.23 10.11
C ALA A 164 6.14 -14.16 9.50
N ASN A 165 5.71 -15.10 8.64
CA ASN A 165 6.63 -16.00 7.94
C ASN A 165 7.63 -15.24 7.05
N THR A 166 7.21 -14.15 6.41
CA THR A 166 8.09 -13.32 5.57
C THR A 166 9.16 -12.62 6.42
N LEU A 167 8.80 -12.14 7.61
CA LEU A 167 9.75 -11.51 8.52
C LEU A 167 10.69 -12.51 9.20
N ASP A 168 10.23 -13.74 9.46
CA ASP A 168 11.04 -14.80 10.09
C ASP A 168 12.03 -15.45 9.12
N ALA A 169 11.75 -15.41 7.81
CA ALA A 169 12.66 -15.90 6.78
C ALA A 169 13.86 -14.97 6.52
N LEU A 170 13.90 -13.78 7.12
CA LEU A 170 15.01 -12.85 6.94
C LEU A 170 16.26 -13.34 7.67
N PRO A 171 17.43 -13.38 7.03
CA PRO A 171 18.68 -13.69 7.72
C PRO A 171 18.98 -12.57 8.73
N GLU A 172 19.11 -12.93 10.00
CA GLU A 172 19.43 -12.00 11.08
C GLU A 172 20.94 -12.02 11.35
N PRO A 173 21.66 -10.93 11.05
CA PRO A 173 23.12 -10.93 11.07
C PRO A 173 23.72 -10.95 12.48
N ASN A 174 22.92 -10.76 13.54
CA ASN A 174 23.39 -10.80 14.92
C ASN A 174 22.27 -11.31 15.83
N THR A 175 22.49 -12.45 16.50
CA THR A 175 21.57 -13.04 17.49
C THR A 175 21.66 -12.30 18.85
N GLU A 176 21.86 -10.99 18.85
CA GLU A 176 21.74 -10.18 20.07
C GLU A 176 20.26 -9.87 20.28
N ALA A 177 19.67 -10.50 21.32
CA ALA A 177 18.37 -10.25 21.93
C ALA A 177 17.32 -9.50 21.09
N ILE A 178 16.95 -10.04 19.92
CA ILE A 178 15.80 -9.51 19.18
C ILE A 178 14.53 -9.91 19.92
N LYS A 179 13.79 -8.90 20.39
CA LYS A 179 12.52 -9.09 21.09
C LYS A 179 11.39 -8.98 20.10
N SER A 180 10.53 -10.00 20.06
CA SER A 180 9.33 -10.00 19.24
C SER A 180 8.09 -9.73 20.09
N LEU A 181 7.35 -8.71 19.72
CA LEU A 181 6.03 -8.41 20.27
C LEU A 181 4.97 -8.92 19.29
N HIS A 182 3.93 -9.55 19.81
CA HIS A 182 2.79 -10.00 19.03
C HIS A 182 1.50 -9.58 19.70
N TYR A 183 0.65 -8.86 18.98
CA TYR A 183 -0.71 -8.57 19.38
C TYR A 183 -1.66 -9.32 18.46
N HIS A 184 -2.52 -10.12 19.08
CA HIS A 184 -3.63 -10.78 18.42
C HIS A 184 -4.91 -10.08 18.83
N GLY A 185 -5.64 -9.56 17.85
CA GLY A 185 -6.93 -8.91 18.06
C GLY A 185 -7.91 -9.78 18.86
N ASN A 186 -8.85 -9.13 19.54
CA ASN A 186 -9.93 -9.78 20.28
C ASN A 186 -11.26 -9.74 19.49
N LYS A 187 -12.35 -10.25 20.08
CA LYS A 187 -13.68 -10.27 19.42
C LYS A 187 -14.20 -8.87 19.03
N SER A 188 -13.69 -7.81 19.64
CA SER A 188 -14.09 -6.41 19.43
C SER A 188 -13.12 -5.61 18.55
N PHE A 189 -11.83 -5.99 18.51
CA PHE A 189 -10.77 -5.30 17.78
C PHE A 189 -10.00 -6.28 16.89
N LYS A 190 -10.12 -6.14 15.56
CA LYS A 190 -9.48 -7.03 14.57
C LYS A 190 -8.12 -6.53 14.08
N ASN A 191 -7.42 -5.76 14.93
CA ASN A 191 -6.06 -5.35 14.65
C ASN A 191 -5.11 -6.49 15.04
N TYR A 192 -4.26 -6.89 14.11
CA TYR A 192 -3.15 -7.80 14.38
C TYR A 192 -1.87 -7.07 14.09
N GLY A 193 -0.91 -7.15 14.99
CA GLY A 193 0.38 -6.51 14.76
C GLY A 193 1.51 -7.25 15.41
N SER A 194 2.68 -7.07 14.83
CA SER A 194 3.92 -7.59 15.38
C SER A 194 5.01 -6.56 15.23
N ALA A 195 5.95 -6.53 16.17
CA ALA A 195 7.15 -5.74 16.09
C ALA A 195 8.37 -6.60 16.44
N LYS A 196 9.45 -6.44 15.67
CA LYS A 196 10.78 -6.94 15.97
C LYS A 196 11.63 -5.75 16.42
N LEU A 197 12.18 -5.86 17.63
CA LEU A 197 12.95 -4.83 18.31
C LEU A 197 14.38 -5.33 18.54
N ASP A 198 15.35 -4.44 18.45
CA ASP A 198 16.70 -4.65 18.98
C ASP A 198 17.09 -3.52 19.94
N GLN A 199 18.34 -3.52 20.42
CA GLN A 199 18.86 -2.50 21.33
C GLN A 199 18.84 -1.06 20.76
N PHE A 200 18.64 -0.89 19.45
CA PHE A 200 18.62 0.40 18.76
C PHE A 200 17.21 0.86 18.36
N GLY A 201 16.17 0.06 18.63
CA GLY A 201 14.78 0.42 18.34
C GLY A 201 14.01 -0.60 17.49
N VAL A 202 12.99 -0.11 16.80
CA VAL A 202 12.12 -0.93 15.95
C VAL A 202 12.80 -1.24 14.62
N LYS A 203 12.97 -2.53 14.32
CA LYS A 203 13.54 -3.00 13.04
C LYS A 203 12.48 -3.25 12.00
N GLN A 204 11.43 -3.95 12.40
CA GLN A 204 10.26 -4.21 11.58
C GLN A 204 9.02 -4.16 12.46
N ALA A 205 7.94 -3.63 11.94
CA ALA A 205 6.64 -3.77 12.58
C ALA A 205 5.53 -3.75 11.54
N PHE A 206 4.44 -4.47 11.78
CA PHE A 206 3.28 -4.42 10.90
C PHE A 206 1.97 -4.33 11.67
N VAL A 207 0.95 -3.82 10.98
CA VAL A 207 -0.46 -3.84 11.39
C VAL A 207 -1.30 -4.39 10.25
N VAL A 208 -2.25 -5.27 10.55
CA VAL A 208 -3.20 -5.88 9.60
C VAL A 208 -4.62 -5.63 10.08
N ASN A 209 -5.50 -5.25 9.16
CA ASN A 209 -6.95 -5.10 9.37
C ASN A 209 -7.71 -5.43 8.06
N SER A 210 -9.01 -5.71 8.15
CA SER A 210 -9.92 -5.71 6.98
C SER A 210 -10.06 -4.34 6.31
N LYS A 211 -9.95 -3.24 7.07
CA LYS A 211 -9.98 -1.88 6.55
C LYS A 211 -9.06 -1.01 7.40
N LEU A 212 -7.88 -0.70 6.88
CA LEU A 212 -6.86 0.07 7.58
C LEU A 212 -7.11 1.58 7.41
N ASP A 213 -6.81 2.35 8.45
CA ASP A 213 -6.90 3.82 8.44
C ASP A 213 -5.53 4.49 8.39
N HIS A 214 -5.51 5.77 8.01
CA HIS A 214 -4.27 6.53 7.89
C HIS A 214 -3.58 6.75 9.25
N ARG A 215 -4.34 6.86 10.34
CA ARG A 215 -3.78 7.10 11.69
C ARG A 215 -2.93 5.93 12.16
N SER A 216 -3.37 4.71 11.90
CA SER A 216 -2.65 3.47 12.21
C SER A 216 -1.34 3.39 11.43
N ILE A 217 -1.35 3.85 10.17
CA ILE A 217 -0.14 3.92 9.33
C ILE A 217 0.83 4.95 9.88
N ASP A 218 0.37 6.16 10.14
CA ASP A 218 1.22 7.27 10.60
C ASP A 218 1.85 6.94 11.97
N TRP A 219 1.06 6.34 12.87
CA TRP A 219 1.57 5.83 14.14
C TRP A 219 2.65 4.78 13.94
N LEU A 220 2.42 3.77 13.08
CA LEU A 220 3.39 2.72 12.80
C LEU A 220 4.69 3.27 12.18
N VAL A 221 4.61 4.28 11.31
CA VAL A 221 5.78 4.97 10.77
C VAL A 221 6.57 5.65 11.89
N GLY A 222 5.88 6.33 12.81
CA GLY A 222 6.52 6.96 13.97
C GLY A 222 7.26 5.97 14.88
N CYS A 223 6.90 4.69 14.87
CA CYS A 223 7.62 3.66 15.64
C CYS A 223 9.06 3.45 15.14
N LEU A 224 9.38 3.67 13.86
CA LEU A 224 10.74 3.45 13.32
C LEU A 224 11.80 4.40 13.89
N THR A 225 11.40 5.56 14.40
CA THR A 225 12.32 6.58 14.92
C THR A 225 12.34 6.63 16.44
N ARG A 226 11.61 5.74 17.11
CA ARG A 226 11.53 5.70 18.57
C ARG A 226 12.53 4.69 19.16
N GLU A 227 13.01 5.01 20.35
CA GLU A 227 13.75 4.05 21.17
C GLU A 227 12.81 2.95 21.66
N ALA A 228 13.29 1.69 21.67
CA ALA A 228 12.53 0.53 22.11
C ALA A 228 12.75 0.30 23.61
N ASP A 229 12.07 1.10 24.44
CA ASP A 229 12.02 0.96 25.90
C ASP A 229 10.75 0.25 26.39
N GLU A 230 10.64 -0.02 27.70
CA GLU A 230 9.45 -0.69 28.27
C GLU A 230 8.15 0.11 28.07
N GLU A 231 8.23 1.45 27.98
CA GLU A 231 7.09 2.32 27.73
C GLU A 231 6.56 2.15 26.30
N PHE A 232 7.47 2.04 25.31
CA PHE A 232 7.13 1.75 23.92
C PHE A 232 6.37 0.42 23.81
N GLU A 233 6.80 -0.63 24.50
CA GLU A 233 6.14 -1.94 24.42
C GLU A 233 4.70 -1.90 24.94
N ALA A 234 4.50 -1.24 26.09
CA ALA A 234 3.18 -1.07 26.68
C ALA A 234 2.28 -0.23 25.76
N GLU A 235 2.82 0.84 25.18
CA GLU A 235 2.09 1.68 24.22
C GLU A 235 1.71 0.88 22.97
N PHE A 236 2.65 0.13 22.39
CA PHE A 236 2.44 -0.67 21.18
C PHE A 236 1.29 -1.65 21.33
N LEU A 237 1.28 -2.40 22.44
CA LEU A 237 0.19 -3.33 22.76
C LEU A 237 -1.13 -2.59 23.04
N SER A 238 -1.09 -1.42 23.69
CA SER A 238 -2.31 -0.64 23.98
C SER A 238 -2.94 -0.03 22.73
N THR A 239 -2.11 0.40 21.77
CA THR A 239 -2.57 1.07 20.54
C THR A 239 -3.16 0.06 19.57
N LEU A 240 -2.59 -1.14 19.47
CA LEU A 240 -3.19 -2.23 18.69
C LEU A 240 -4.50 -2.76 19.32
N ALA A 241 -4.71 -2.52 20.60
CA ALA A 241 -5.94 -2.88 21.30
C ALA A 241 -7.09 -1.87 21.16
N LYS A 242 -6.87 -0.75 20.46
CA LYS A 242 -7.88 0.27 20.14
C LYS A 242 -8.30 0.16 18.68
#